data_AF-A0AAV2RRH3-F1
#
_entry.id   AF-A0AAV2RRH3-F1
#
_cell.length_a   1.000
_cell.length_b   1.000
_cell.length_c   1.000
_cell.angle_alpha   90.00
_cell.angle_beta   90.00
_cell.angle_gamma   90.00
#
_symmetry.space_group_name_H-M   'P 1'
#
loop_
_entity.id
_entity.type
_entity.pdbx_description
1 polymer ?
#
loop_
_entity_poly.entity_id
_entity_poly.type
_entity_poly.pdbx_seq_one_letter_code
_entity_poly.pdbx_strand_id
1 'polypeptide(L)'
;MHRQGWVPGISSLICSDHFLETDLVRTTQFTRLTKDAIPTRFKEIPEHLKKTNKERVPAKRKRTESYNETPAATPTSPSPPTNCLDHNYCIRDSPKTTKIQMTIQMNEMGKKLEEKQKIIVSLRKKLRTTQRKSQRYKHKFKSLTNLIKELKNKKLLTSSGENMLNQTFSGVPLALFKRIMSKSESKFKKSKSKSKSKSSVKLCDKGRKYPDILIAFALTLQFYSTKAYEYVRNTFELSLPCQSEIRRRYAKIPADPGFTEPAFVELRKKVEEAEKANKKVVCALMLDEMAIRKHGSFDGERIRGYVDLGNDVDDDSLPHAKDALVFMVVCVNSSWKVPCAYYFIDGLGGSERANLIKIC
;
A
#
# COMPACT_ATOMS: atom_id res chain seq x y z
N MET A 1 -40.23 -19.05 1.92
CA MET A 1 -40.80 -17.73 1.59
C MET A 1 -42.04 -17.97 0.74
N HIS A 2 -43.22 -18.15 1.34
CA HIS A 2 -44.47 -18.10 0.59
C HIS A 2 -44.94 -16.65 0.61
N ARG A 3 -44.66 -15.90 -0.47
CA ARG A 3 -45.18 -14.54 -0.63
C ARG A 3 -46.60 -14.66 -1.19
N GLN A 4 -47.61 -14.31 -0.39
CA GLN A 4 -48.99 -14.35 -0.86
C GLN A 4 -49.20 -13.37 -2.03
N GLY A 5 -49.85 -13.83 -3.09
CA GLY A 5 -50.18 -13.01 -4.27
C GLY A 5 -49.01 -12.67 -5.20
N TRP A 6 -47.82 -13.26 -5.01
CA TRP A 6 -46.66 -12.98 -5.87
C TRP A 6 -46.58 -13.94 -7.06
N VAL A 7 -46.38 -13.38 -8.26
CA VAL A 7 -46.17 -14.12 -9.52
C VAL A 7 -44.79 -13.73 -10.11
N PRO A 8 -43.95 -14.70 -10.53
CA PRO A 8 -42.64 -14.38 -11.11
C PRO A 8 -42.78 -13.69 -12.48
N GLY A 9 -42.06 -12.59 -12.66
CA GLY A 9 -41.81 -11.98 -13.97
C GLY A 9 -40.53 -12.49 -14.64
N ILE A 10 -40.26 -12.08 -15.88
CA ILE A 10 -39.09 -12.54 -16.68
C ILE A 10 -37.74 -12.26 -15.99
N SER A 11 -37.66 -11.21 -15.16
CA SER A 11 -36.47 -10.85 -14.38
C SER A 11 -36.40 -11.51 -13.00
N SER A 12 -37.39 -12.33 -12.64
CA SER A 12 -37.43 -13.01 -11.33
C SER A 12 -36.47 -14.20 -11.34
N LEU A 13 -35.38 -14.08 -10.60
CA LEU A 13 -34.32 -15.08 -10.53
C LEU A 13 -34.16 -15.57 -9.09
N ILE A 14 -33.88 -16.86 -8.92
CA ILE A 14 -33.60 -17.53 -7.65
C ILE A 14 -32.22 -18.20 -7.77
N CYS A 15 -31.38 -18.11 -6.74
CA CYS A 15 -30.06 -18.73 -6.77
C CYS A 15 -30.14 -20.27 -6.61
N SER A 16 -29.11 -20.99 -7.05
CA SER A 16 -29.06 -22.46 -7.03
C SER A 16 -29.15 -23.07 -5.63
N ASP A 17 -28.86 -22.31 -4.57
CA ASP A 17 -28.90 -22.77 -3.17
C ASP A 17 -30.30 -23.18 -2.72
N HIS A 18 -31.33 -22.76 -3.45
CA HIS A 18 -32.73 -23.07 -3.17
C HIS A 18 -33.19 -24.42 -3.76
N PHE A 19 -32.37 -25.08 -4.57
CA PHE A 19 -32.68 -26.35 -5.22
C PHE A 19 -31.86 -27.49 -4.61
N LEU A 20 -32.34 -28.73 -4.77
CA LEU A 20 -31.55 -29.91 -4.38
C LEU A 20 -30.50 -30.20 -5.45
N GLU A 21 -29.42 -30.87 -5.07
CA GLU A 21 -28.35 -31.24 -6.02
C GLU A 21 -28.86 -32.22 -7.09
N THR A 22 -29.91 -33.00 -6.78
CA THR A 22 -30.63 -33.88 -7.71
C THR A 22 -31.34 -33.12 -8.83
N ASP A 23 -31.69 -31.87 -8.59
CA ASP A 23 -32.45 -31.04 -9.54
C ASP A 23 -31.50 -30.26 -10.48
N LEU A 24 -30.19 -30.42 -10.30
CA LEU A 24 -29.13 -29.74 -11.05
C LEU A 24 -28.41 -30.73 -11.97
N VAL A 25 -28.60 -30.56 -13.28
CA VAL A 25 -27.82 -31.28 -14.29
C VAL A 25 -26.51 -30.54 -14.53
N ARG A 26 -25.40 -31.12 -14.05
CA ARG A 26 -24.04 -30.59 -14.24
C ARG A 26 -23.30 -31.37 -15.33
N THR A 27 -23.06 -30.72 -16.46
CA THR A 27 -22.13 -31.18 -17.49
C THR A 27 -20.84 -30.35 -17.43
N THR A 28 -19.75 -30.82 -18.02
CA THR A 28 -18.46 -30.12 -18.06
C THR A 28 -18.51 -28.70 -18.66
N GLN A 29 -19.60 -28.35 -19.37
CA GLN A 29 -19.79 -27.07 -20.06
C GLN A 29 -20.91 -26.20 -19.48
N PHE A 30 -21.90 -26.77 -18.77
CA PHE A 30 -23.03 -26.01 -18.24
C PHE A 30 -23.70 -26.69 -17.04
N THR A 31 -24.38 -25.88 -16.22
CA THR A 31 -25.28 -26.33 -15.14
C THR A 31 -26.69 -25.84 -15.45
N ARG A 32 -27.68 -26.74 -15.47
CA ARG A 32 -29.09 -26.40 -15.72
C ARG A 32 -30.00 -27.10 -14.70
N LEU A 33 -31.19 -26.54 -14.49
CA LEU A 33 -32.24 -27.19 -13.68
C LEU A 33 -32.97 -28.25 -14.52
N THR A 34 -33.46 -29.31 -13.87
CA THR A 34 -34.40 -30.27 -14.48
C THR A 34 -35.75 -29.60 -14.73
N LYS A 35 -36.56 -30.16 -15.64
CA LYS A 35 -37.86 -29.57 -16.02
C LYS A 35 -38.84 -29.47 -14.84
N ASP A 36 -38.72 -30.39 -13.89
CA ASP A 36 -39.59 -30.48 -12.70
C ASP A 36 -38.90 -29.95 -11.43
N ALA A 37 -37.81 -29.18 -11.57
CA ALA A 37 -37.07 -28.64 -10.44
C ALA A 37 -37.90 -27.61 -9.66
N ILE A 38 -38.16 -27.88 -8.38
CA ILE A 38 -38.89 -26.98 -7.49
C ILE A 38 -37.94 -26.46 -6.39
N PRO A 39 -37.85 -25.13 -6.16
CA PRO A 39 -37.02 -24.58 -5.10
C PRO A 39 -37.62 -24.92 -3.73
N THR A 40 -37.10 -25.97 -3.08
CA THR A 40 -37.59 -26.47 -1.79
C THR A 40 -36.78 -25.94 -0.60
N ARG A 41 -35.55 -25.46 -0.82
CA ARG A 41 -34.66 -25.00 0.26
C ARG A 41 -34.77 -23.50 0.49
N PHE A 42 -35.71 -23.07 1.32
CA PHE A 42 -35.69 -21.70 1.85
C PHE A 42 -35.17 -21.71 3.28
N LYS A 43 -33.99 -21.11 3.51
CA LYS A 43 -33.54 -20.83 4.87
C LYS A 43 -34.58 -19.92 5.53
N GLU A 44 -34.98 -20.25 6.75
CA GLU A 44 -35.85 -19.40 7.55
C GLU A 44 -35.24 -17.98 7.66
N ILE A 45 -36.12 -16.98 7.72
CA ILE A 45 -35.70 -15.59 7.92
C ILE A 45 -34.96 -15.55 9.26
N PRO A 46 -33.66 -15.19 9.29
CA PRO A 46 -32.88 -15.21 10.52
C PRO A 46 -33.51 -14.26 11.54
N GLU A 47 -33.53 -14.65 12.82
CA GLU A 47 -34.35 -14.01 13.86
C GLU A 47 -34.21 -12.48 13.94
N HIS A 48 -33.04 -11.94 13.60
CA HIS A 48 -32.78 -10.50 13.57
C HIS A 48 -33.56 -9.70 12.51
N LEU A 49 -34.24 -10.37 11.58
CA LEU A 49 -35.13 -9.77 10.58
C LEU A 49 -36.62 -9.99 10.90
N LYS A 50 -36.94 -10.70 11.99
CA LYS A 50 -38.32 -10.80 12.50
C LYS A 50 -38.61 -9.50 13.27
N LYS A 51 -39.73 -8.82 12.97
CA LYS A 51 -40.17 -7.65 13.75
C LYS A 51 -40.46 -8.11 15.18
N THR A 52 -39.69 -7.62 16.16
CA THR A 52 -39.92 -7.90 17.58
C THR A 52 -40.70 -6.75 18.22
N ASN A 53 -41.89 -7.04 18.72
CA ASN A 53 -42.56 -6.17 19.70
C ASN A 53 -41.87 -6.38 21.05
N LYS A 54 -41.40 -5.29 21.67
CA LYS A 54 -40.69 -5.34 22.95
C LYS A 54 -41.69 -5.30 24.10
N GLU A 55 -41.81 -6.39 24.84
CA GLU A 55 -42.30 -6.37 26.23
C GLU A 55 -41.12 -6.27 27.22
N ARG A 56 -41.35 -5.52 28.31
CA ARG A 56 -40.36 -5.15 29.33
C ARG A 56 -40.71 -5.87 30.64
N VAL A 57 -39.81 -6.67 31.20
CA VAL A 57 -39.93 -7.23 32.56
C VAL A 57 -38.53 -7.37 33.20
N PRO A 58 -38.37 -7.19 34.54
CA PRO A 58 -37.23 -6.50 35.16
C PRO A 58 -36.17 -7.40 35.83
N ALA A 59 -35.18 -6.72 36.41
CA ALA A 59 -33.90 -7.21 36.92
C ALA A 59 -33.96 -8.16 38.13
N LYS A 60 -32.97 -9.06 38.22
CA LYS A 60 -32.57 -9.74 39.47
C LYS A 60 -31.06 -9.68 39.72
N ARG A 61 -30.76 -9.63 41.02
CA ARG A 61 -29.52 -9.25 41.71
C ARG A 61 -28.51 -10.40 41.92
N LYS A 62 -27.28 -9.95 42.21
CA LYS A 62 -25.99 -10.55 42.63
C LYS A 62 -26.00 -11.73 43.63
N ARG A 63 -24.96 -12.58 43.55
CA ARG A 63 -24.02 -13.04 44.64
C ARG A 63 -22.86 -13.89 44.04
N THR A 64 -21.59 -13.43 43.98
CA THR A 64 -20.40 -13.66 44.86
C THR A 64 -20.18 -15.11 45.34
N GLU A 65 -19.16 -15.83 44.83
CA GLU A 65 -17.74 -15.99 45.27
C GLU A 65 -17.54 -16.96 46.46
N SER A 66 -16.78 -18.05 46.26
CA SER A 66 -15.46 -18.30 46.91
C SER A 66 -14.98 -19.78 46.83
N TYR A 67 -13.74 -19.93 46.38
CA TYR A 67 -12.61 -20.81 46.73
C TYR A 67 -12.70 -22.09 47.61
N ASN A 68 -11.95 -23.09 47.10
CA ASN A 68 -10.93 -23.98 47.70
C ASN A 68 -11.30 -25.12 48.67
N GLU A 69 -10.68 -26.30 48.43
CA GLU A 69 -9.81 -27.07 49.35
C GLU A 69 -9.04 -28.16 48.51
N THR A 70 -7.70 -28.22 48.34
CA THR A 70 -6.51 -28.64 49.16
C THR A 70 -6.49 -30.11 49.67
N PRO A 71 -5.37 -30.70 50.16
CA PRO A 71 -3.98 -30.92 49.67
C PRO A 71 -3.52 -32.42 49.82
N ALA A 72 -2.32 -32.86 49.39
CA ALA A 72 -1.07 -33.09 50.18
C ALA A 72 -0.45 -34.44 49.69
N ALA A 73 0.84 -34.80 49.69
CA ALA A 73 2.09 -34.26 50.24
C ALA A 73 3.32 -34.84 49.47
N THR A 74 4.42 -34.10 49.48
CA THR A 74 5.83 -34.48 49.18
C THR A 74 6.54 -34.95 50.47
N PRO A 75 7.68 -35.70 50.47
CA PRO A 75 9.04 -35.15 50.19
C PRO A 75 10.04 -36.15 49.51
N THR A 76 10.86 -35.74 48.54
CA THR A 76 12.28 -35.26 48.60
C THR A 76 13.36 -36.28 49.03
N SER A 77 14.08 -36.83 48.02
CA SER A 77 15.54 -37.16 47.84
C SER A 77 16.32 -37.97 48.91
N PRO A 78 17.31 -38.86 48.58
CA PRO A 78 18.53 -38.48 47.83
C PRO A 78 19.17 -39.55 46.89
N SER A 79 20.08 -39.11 46.02
CA SER A 79 21.04 -39.89 45.20
C SER A 79 22.43 -39.99 45.89
N PRO A 80 23.48 -40.57 45.25
CA PRO A 80 23.84 -41.95 44.85
C PRO A 80 25.05 -42.43 45.74
N PRO A 81 26.01 -43.35 45.38
CA PRO A 81 26.22 -44.29 44.27
C PRO A 81 26.37 -45.77 44.77
N THR A 82 26.52 -46.83 43.98
CA THR A 82 27.70 -47.22 43.20
C THR A 82 27.42 -48.55 42.47
N ASN A 83 27.98 -48.69 41.26
CA ASN A 83 28.20 -49.88 40.44
C ASN A 83 27.86 -51.27 41.02
N CYS A 84 27.05 -52.03 40.27
CA CYS A 84 27.44 -53.37 39.85
C CYS A 84 26.81 -53.70 38.50
N LEU A 85 27.53 -54.53 37.74
CA LEU A 85 27.30 -54.83 36.35
C LEU A 85 25.96 -55.53 36.10
N ASP A 86 25.53 -55.41 34.86
CA ASP A 86 25.29 -56.57 33.98
C ASP A 86 23.93 -56.52 33.29
N HIS A 87 23.97 -56.99 32.07
CA HIS A 87 22.98 -56.93 31.02
C HIS A 87 21.52 -57.07 31.47
N ASN A 88 20.78 -55.97 31.38
CA ASN A 88 19.34 -56.07 31.22
C ASN A 88 18.89 -55.22 30.02
N TYR A 89 19.09 -55.78 28.81
CA TYR A 89 18.26 -55.43 27.67
C TYR A 89 16.83 -55.88 27.96
N CYS A 90 16.12 -55.13 28.79
CA CYS A 90 14.67 -55.20 28.82
C CYS A 90 14.18 -54.65 27.48
N ILE A 91 14.14 -55.52 26.47
CA ILE A 91 13.24 -55.40 25.33
C ILE A 91 11.83 -55.43 25.97
N ARG A 92 11.32 -54.25 26.35
CA ARG A 92 10.02 -54.09 27.02
C ARG A 92 8.84 -54.52 26.14
N ASP A 93 9.09 -54.70 24.85
CA ASP A 93 8.12 -55.05 23.84
C ASP A 93 8.57 -56.30 23.10
N SER A 94 7.76 -57.37 23.15
CA SER A 94 7.98 -58.57 22.34
C SER A 94 8.38 -58.18 20.90
N PRO A 95 9.33 -58.86 20.24
CA PRO A 95 9.71 -58.56 18.85
C PRO A 95 8.50 -58.44 17.89
N LYS A 96 7.39 -59.08 18.24
CA LYS A 96 6.10 -58.96 17.55
C LYS A 96 5.44 -57.58 17.73
N THR A 97 5.40 -57.00 18.93
CA THR A 97 4.74 -55.71 19.19
C THR A 97 5.51 -54.53 18.58
N THR A 98 6.84 -54.55 18.64
CA THR A 98 7.71 -53.56 17.96
C THR A 98 7.55 -53.61 16.44
N LYS A 99 7.45 -54.82 15.85
CA LYS A 99 7.19 -55.01 14.42
C LYS A 99 5.82 -54.46 14.02
N ILE A 100 4.79 -54.65 14.86
CA ILE A 100 3.45 -54.09 14.64
C ILE A 100 3.49 -52.55 14.69
N GLN A 101 4.13 -51.94 15.69
CA GLN A 101 4.27 -50.48 15.77
C GLN A 101 5.03 -49.88 14.58
N MET A 102 6.15 -50.48 14.17
CA MET A 102 6.88 -50.05 12.96
C MET A 102 6.01 -50.13 11.70
N THR A 103 5.18 -51.17 11.57
CA THR A 103 4.29 -51.34 10.42
C THR A 103 3.20 -50.26 10.40
N ILE A 104 2.62 -49.93 11.56
CA ILE A 104 1.63 -48.84 11.70
C ILE A 104 2.26 -47.50 11.30
N GLN A 105 3.47 -47.21 11.80
CA GLN A 105 4.18 -45.97 11.53
C GLN A 105 4.58 -45.85 10.05
N MET A 106 5.03 -46.94 9.42
CA MET A 106 5.32 -47.00 7.99
C MET A 106 4.08 -46.75 7.13
N ASN A 107 2.93 -47.32 7.50
CA ASN A 107 1.67 -47.07 6.80
C ASN A 107 1.19 -45.62 6.96
N GLU A 108 1.37 -45.02 8.14
CA GLU A 108 1.04 -43.62 8.40
C GLU A 108 1.93 -42.66 7.61
N MET A 109 3.23 -42.94 7.54
CA MET A 109 4.19 -42.23 6.69
C MET A 109 3.83 -42.36 5.21
N GLY A 110 3.46 -43.56 4.75
CA GLY A 110 2.99 -43.82 3.40
C GLY A 110 1.76 -42.96 3.03
N LYS A 111 0.76 -42.92 3.91
CA LYS A 111 -0.44 -42.06 3.73
C LYS A 111 -0.07 -40.58 3.66
N LYS A 112 0.81 -40.09 4.55
CA LYS A 112 1.29 -38.71 4.52
C LYS A 112 2.03 -38.39 3.22
N LEU A 113 2.86 -39.31 2.74
CA LEU A 113 3.64 -39.14 1.50
C LEU A 113 2.72 -39.05 0.28
N GLU A 114 1.69 -39.89 0.23
CA GLU A 114 0.67 -39.86 -0.83
C GLU A 114 -0.15 -38.55 -0.81
N GLU A 115 -0.51 -38.06 0.38
CA GLU A 115 -1.21 -36.78 0.53
C GLU A 115 -0.35 -35.60 0.06
N LYS A 116 0.94 -35.58 0.43
CA LYS A 116 1.89 -34.57 -0.06
C LYS A 116 2.06 -34.66 -1.57
N GLN A 117 2.10 -35.86 -2.14
CA GLN A 117 2.18 -36.06 -3.59
C GLN A 117 0.95 -35.51 -4.32
N LYS A 118 -0.26 -35.74 -3.77
CA LYS A 118 -1.52 -35.14 -4.29
C LYS A 118 -1.47 -33.61 -4.26
N ILE A 119 -0.95 -33.01 -3.18
CA ILE A 119 -0.77 -31.56 -3.07
C ILE A 119 0.20 -31.05 -4.15
N ILE A 120 1.35 -31.70 -4.34
CA ILE A 120 2.36 -31.33 -5.36
C ILE A 120 1.74 -31.33 -6.75
N VAL A 121 1.00 -32.38 -7.11
CA VAL A 121 0.31 -32.47 -8.40
C VAL A 121 -0.68 -31.31 -8.58
N SER A 122 -1.46 -31.00 -7.54
CA SER A 122 -2.42 -29.88 -7.57
C SER A 122 -1.73 -28.52 -7.73
N LEU A 123 -0.58 -28.30 -7.07
CA LEU A 123 0.22 -27.08 -7.16
C LEU A 123 0.84 -26.93 -8.55
N ARG A 124 1.40 -28.00 -9.12
CA ARG A 124 1.93 -28.01 -10.49
C ARG A 124 0.85 -27.66 -11.52
N LYS A 125 -0.39 -28.16 -11.34
CA LYS A 125 -1.54 -27.81 -12.19
C LYS A 125 -1.95 -26.34 -12.05
N LYS A 126 -1.96 -25.80 -10.83
CA LYS A 126 -2.21 -24.36 -10.56
C LYS A 126 -1.11 -23.46 -11.16
N LEU A 127 0.15 -23.90 -11.12
CA LEU A 127 1.27 -23.17 -11.72
C LEU A 127 1.10 -23.07 -13.25
N ARG A 128 0.86 -24.21 -13.92
CA ARG A 128 0.63 -24.25 -15.38
C ARG A 128 -0.53 -23.38 -15.81
N THR A 129 -1.66 -23.43 -15.10
CA THR A 129 -2.84 -22.61 -15.43
C THR A 129 -2.58 -21.11 -15.23
N THR A 130 -1.86 -20.73 -14.17
CA THR A 130 -1.49 -19.34 -13.91
C THR A 130 -0.50 -18.80 -14.96
N GLN A 131 0.49 -19.60 -15.34
CA GLN A 131 1.43 -19.26 -16.42
C GLN A 131 0.70 -19.09 -17.76
N ARG A 132 -0.20 -20.01 -18.12
CA ARG A 132 -1.04 -19.88 -19.33
C ARG A 132 -1.90 -18.62 -19.32
N LYS A 133 -2.47 -18.23 -18.17
CA LYS A 133 -3.22 -16.97 -18.04
C LYS A 133 -2.33 -15.75 -18.25
N SER A 134 -1.15 -15.72 -17.63
CA SER A 134 -0.16 -14.66 -17.82
C SER A 134 0.23 -14.52 -19.30
N GLN A 135 0.46 -15.65 -19.98
CA GLN A 135 0.80 -15.65 -21.40
C GLN A 135 -0.36 -15.16 -22.27
N ARG A 136 -1.60 -15.57 -21.98
CA ARG A 136 -2.80 -15.02 -22.63
C ARG A 136 -2.93 -13.51 -22.43
N TYR A 137 -2.67 -12.99 -21.24
CA TYR A 137 -2.68 -11.55 -20.99
C TYR A 137 -1.57 -10.81 -21.76
N LYS A 138 -0.36 -11.38 -21.82
CA LYS A 138 0.72 -10.84 -22.67
C LYS A 138 0.32 -10.82 -24.15
N HIS A 139 -0.31 -11.88 -24.65
CA HIS A 139 -0.83 -11.92 -26.01
C HIS A 139 -1.96 -10.90 -26.24
N LYS A 140 -2.89 -10.73 -25.29
CA LYS A 140 -3.93 -9.68 -25.37
C LYS A 140 -3.32 -8.27 -25.34
N PHE A 141 -2.30 -8.03 -24.53
CA PHE A 141 -1.61 -6.75 -24.49
C PHE A 141 -0.87 -6.47 -25.81
N LYS A 142 -0.18 -7.48 -26.35
CA LYS A 142 0.42 -7.43 -27.69
C LYS A 142 -0.65 -7.22 -28.76
N SER A 143 -1.83 -7.80 -28.59
CA SER A 143 -2.97 -7.59 -29.47
C SER A 143 -3.54 -6.18 -29.37
N LEU A 144 -3.58 -5.55 -28.19
CA LEU A 144 -4.00 -4.15 -28.02
C LEU A 144 -3.00 -3.17 -28.64
N THR A 145 -1.70 -3.37 -28.43
CA THR A 145 -0.69 -2.54 -29.09
C THR A 145 -0.66 -2.78 -30.60
N ASN A 146 -0.88 -4.03 -31.04
CA ASN A 146 -1.05 -4.34 -32.45
C ASN A 146 -2.34 -3.76 -33.02
N LEU A 147 -3.44 -3.70 -32.25
CA LEU A 147 -4.70 -3.10 -32.66
C LEU A 147 -4.52 -1.60 -32.94
N ILE A 148 -3.79 -0.88 -32.08
CA ILE A 148 -3.44 0.52 -32.32
C ILE A 148 -2.62 0.67 -33.62
N LYS A 149 -1.64 -0.22 -33.85
CA LYS A 149 -0.85 -0.23 -35.10
C LYS A 149 -1.69 -0.59 -36.33
N GLU A 150 -2.61 -1.53 -36.20
CA GLU A 150 -3.52 -1.94 -37.28
C GLU A 150 -4.50 -0.81 -37.64
N LEU A 151 -5.08 -0.15 -36.64
CA LEU A 151 -5.96 1.00 -36.84
C LEU A 151 -5.22 2.15 -37.53
N LYS A 152 -3.94 2.37 -37.18
CA LYS A 152 -3.04 3.29 -37.89
C LYS A 152 -2.83 2.88 -39.34
N ASN A 153 -2.43 1.63 -39.58
CA ASN A 153 -2.17 1.13 -40.94
C ASN A 153 -3.42 1.16 -41.82
N LYS A 154 -4.60 0.93 -41.24
CA LYS A 154 -5.90 1.02 -41.91
C LYS A 154 -6.39 2.45 -42.11
N LYS A 155 -5.63 3.48 -41.69
CA LYS A 155 -6.01 4.90 -41.73
C LYS A 155 -7.33 5.22 -41.01
N LEU A 156 -7.77 4.34 -40.10
CA LEU A 156 -8.95 4.53 -39.26
C LEU A 156 -8.63 5.35 -38.00
N LEU A 157 -7.35 5.64 -37.79
CA LEU A 157 -6.84 6.44 -36.69
C LEU A 157 -6.15 7.68 -37.28
N THR A 158 -6.64 8.87 -36.94
CA THR A 158 -5.94 10.12 -37.23
C THR A 158 -4.65 10.19 -36.42
N SER A 159 -3.63 10.90 -36.93
CA SER A 159 -2.37 11.13 -36.21
C SER A 159 -2.60 11.76 -34.82
N SER A 160 -3.64 12.61 -34.71
CA SER A 160 -4.09 13.15 -33.42
C SER A 160 -4.66 12.08 -32.49
N GLY A 161 -5.48 11.15 -33.01
CA GLY A 161 -6.05 10.04 -32.22
C GLY A 161 -5.00 9.04 -31.73
N GLU A 162 -3.97 8.77 -32.54
CA GLU A 162 -2.81 7.97 -32.14
C GLU A 162 -2.06 8.62 -30.97
N ASN A 163 -1.75 9.92 -31.10
CA ASN A 163 -1.07 10.68 -30.07
C ASN A 163 -1.89 10.72 -28.77
N MET A 164 -3.21 10.93 -28.86
CA MET A 164 -4.11 10.93 -27.70
C MET A 164 -4.11 9.59 -26.97
N LEU A 165 -4.19 8.46 -27.67
CA LEU A 165 -4.16 7.13 -27.05
C LEU A 165 -2.80 6.85 -26.41
N ASN A 166 -1.70 7.18 -27.10
CA ASN A 166 -0.36 7.00 -26.56
C ASN A 166 -0.12 7.88 -25.33
N GLN A 167 -0.60 9.13 -25.32
CA GLN A 167 -0.53 10.00 -24.14
C GLN A 167 -1.40 9.47 -22.99
N THR A 168 -2.62 9.01 -23.28
CA THR A 168 -3.56 8.50 -22.27
C THR A 168 -3.03 7.26 -21.55
N PHE A 169 -2.27 6.41 -22.24
CA PHE A 169 -1.73 5.16 -21.70
C PHE A 169 -0.22 5.17 -21.47
N SER A 170 0.42 6.35 -21.42
CA SER A 170 1.83 6.50 -21.06
C SER A 170 1.99 7.29 -19.75
N GLY A 171 3.22 7.35 -19.23
CA GLY A 171 3.57 8.17 -18.08
C GLY A 171 2.77 7.89 -16.80
N VAL A 172 2.18 8.94 -16.22
CA VAL A 172 1.45 8.92 -14.95
C VAL A 172 0.22 7.98 -14.99
N PRO A 173 -0.72 8.10 -15.96
CA PRO A 173 -1.84 7.17 -16.08
C PRO A 173 -1.41 5.70 -16.08
N LEU A 174 -0.38 5.33 -16.86
CA LEU A 174 0.11 3.95 -16.92
C LEU A 174 0.62 3.47 -15.56
N ALA A 175 1.40 4.30 -14.87
CA ALA A 175 1.94 3.98 -13.56
C ALA A 175 0.84 3.83 -12.50
N LEU A 176 -0.20 4.67 -12.56
CA LEU A 176 -1.39 4.56 -11.73
C LEU A 176 -2.15 3.26 -12.00
N PHE A 177 -2.45 2.95 -13.25
CA PHE A 177 -3.18 1.73 -13.62
C PHE A 177 -2.43 0.47 -13.20
N LYS A 178 -1.11 0.41 -13.42
CA LYS A 178 -0.28 -0.71 -12.93
C LYS A 178 -0.44 -0.90 -11.43
N ARG A 179 -0.47 0.18 -10.65
CA ARG A 179 -0.61 0.10 -9.20
C ARG A 179 -2.01 -0.35 -8.77
N ILE A 180 -3.07 0.17 -9.40
CA ILE A 180 -4.45 -0.24 -9.15
C ILE A 180 -4.63 -1.74 -9.43
N MET A 181 -4.15 -2.21 -10.59
CA MET A 181 -4.23 -3.63 -10.96
C MET A 181 -3.43 -4.52 -10.00
N SER A 182 -2.27 -4.05 -9.56
CA SER A 182 -1.44 -4.79 -8.62
C SER A 182 -2.05 -4.89 -7.20
N LYS A 183 -2.97 -3.98 -6.84
CA LYS A 183 -3.74 -4.02 -5.59
C LYS A 183 -4.95 -4.96 -5.69
N SER A 184 -5.62 -5.00 -6.84
CA SER A 184 -6.72 -5.95 -7.05
C SER A 184 -6.22 -7.40 -7.01
N GLU A 185 -5.03 -7.67 -7.56
CA GLU A 185 -4.37 -8.97 -7.46
C GLU A 185 -4.01 -9.38 -6.03
N SER A 186 -3.53 -8.45 -5.20
CA SER A 186 -3.15 -8.75 -3.81
C SER A 186 -4.36 -8.96 -2.90
N LYS A 187 -5.46 -8.22 -3.12
CA LYS A 187 -6.77 -8.47 -2.48
C LYS A 187 -7.29 -9.87 -2.85
N PHE A 188 -7.21 -10.27 -4.12
CA PHE A 188 -7.65 -11.60 -4.58
C PHE A 188 -6.82 -12.76 -3.99
N LYS A 189 -5.50 -12.57 -3.80
CA LYS A 189 -4.64 -13.57 -3.12
C LYS A 189 -4.99 -13.71 -1.64
N LYS A 190 -5.25 -12.61 -0.91
CA LYS A 190 -5.66 -12.64 0.50
C LYS A 190 -7.02 -13.33 0.71
N SER A 191 -7.98 -13.16 -0.20
CA SER A 191 -9.29 -13.83 -0.08
C SER A 191 -9.25 -15.36 -0.13
N LYS A 192 -8.19 -15.97 -0.69
CA LYS A 192 -7.99 -17.43 -0.67
C LYS A 192 -7.27 -17.95 0.58
N SER A 193 -6.63 -17.06 1.33
CA SER A 193 -5.92 -17.36 2.58
C SER A 193 -6.75 -16.86 3.77
N LYS A 194 -8.02 -17.29 3.90
CA LYS A 194 -8.79 -17.06 5.13
C LYS A 194 -8.38 -18.08 6.19
N SER A 195 -7.23 -17.86 6.80
CA SER A 195 -6.92 -18.36 8.14
C SER A 195 -6.60 -17.14 9.02
N LYS A 196 -7.57 -16.80 9.87
CA LYS A 196 -7.52 -15.95 11.07
C LYS A 196 -6.40 -14.90 11.13
N SER A 197 -6.72 -13.67 10.75
CA SER A 197 -6.28 -12.50 11.52
C SER A 197 -7.29 -11.36 11.34
N LYS A 198 -8.02 -11.05 12.42
CA LYS A 198 -8.82 -9.84 12.56
C LYS A 198 -7.85 -8.69 12.84
N SER A 199 -7.45 -7.96 11.81
CA SER A 199 -7.14 -6.54 11.95
C SER A 199 -7.45 -5.82 10.64
N SER A 200 -8.53 -5.05 10.66
CA SER A 200 -8.87 -4.07 9.63
C SER A 200 -7.95 -2.86 9.75
N VAL A 201 -6.64 -3.06 9.64
CA VAL A 201 -5.70 -1.95 9.47
C VAL A 201 -5.64 -1.69 7.97
N LYS A 202 -6.09 -0.50 7.55
CA LYS A 202 -5.84 0.06 6.22
C LYS A 202 -4.33 0.03 5.98
N LEU A 203 -3.84 -1.04 5.36
CA LEU A 203 -2.44 -1.14 4.95
C LEU A 203 -2.22 -0.10 3.86
N CYS A 204 -1.61 1.02 4.25
CA CYS A 204 -0.66 1.65 3.35
C CYS A 204 0.25 0.53 2.81
N ASP A 205 0.52 0.56 1.51
CA ASP A 205 1.23 -0.48 0.79
C ASP A 205 2.71 -0.50 1.24
N LYS A 206 2.98 -1.05 2.44
CA LYS A 206 4.21 -0.90 3.25
C LYS A 206 5.49 -1.50 2.61
N GLY A 207 5.47 -1.88 1.33
CA GLY A 207 6.64 -2.45 0.66
C GLY A 207 6.86 -2.02 -0.78
N ARG A 208 5.97 -1.23 -1.40
CA ARG A 208 6.11 -0.86 -2.82
C ARG A 208 6.48 0.60 -2.98
N LYS A 209 7.74 0.81 -3.36
CA LYS A 209 8.27 2.13 -3.78
C LYS A 209 7.35 2.70 -4.88
N TYR A 210 7.05 3.99 -4.75
CA TYR A 210 6.38 4.72 -5.82
C TYR A 210 7.39 5.02 -6.92
N PRO A 211 7.03 4.86 -8.20
CA PRO A 211 7.87 5.32 -9.29
C PRO A 211 8.00 6.84 -9.24
N ASP A 212 9.17 7.36 -9.64
CA ASP A 212 9.49 8.79 -9.48
C ASP A 212 8.53 9.69 -10.25
N ILE A 213 8.01 9.24 -11.39
CA ILE A 213 6.98 9.96 -12.14
C ILE A 213 5.68 10.18 -11.34
N LEU A 214 5.29 9.22 -10.49
CA LEU A 214 4.13 9.37 -9.62
C LEU A 214 4.45 10.23 -8.39
N ILE A 215 5.69 10.19 -7.91
CA ILE A 215 6.15 11.10 -6.85
C ILE A 215 6.10 12.54 -7.37
N ALA A 216 6.71 12.82 -8.52
CA ALA A 216 6.72 14.16 -9.13
C ALA A 216 5.29 14.68 -9.37
N PHE A 217 4.41 13.84 -9.95
CA PHE A 217 3.00 14.18 -10.13
C PHE A 217 2.29 14.47 -8.79
N ALA A 218 2.51 13.63 -7.77
CA ALA A 218 1.90 13.80 -6.46
C ALA A 218 2.38 15.07 -5.76
N LEU A 219 3.68 15.38 -5.82
CA LEU A 219 4.26 16.60 -5.25
C LEU A 219 3.69 17.85 -5.94
N THR A 220 3.66 17.83 -7.27
CA THR A 220 3.11 18.94 -8.07
C THR A 220 1.64 19.18 -7.75
N LEU A 221 0.82 18.13 -7.73
CA LEU A 221 -0.61 18.26 -7.46
C LEU A 221 -0.88 18.71 -6.02
N GLN A 222 -0.11 18.20 -5.05
CA GLN A 222 -0.21 18.64 -3.65
C GLN A 222 0.16 20.11 -3.49
N PHE A 223 1.19 20.59 -4.21
CA PHE A 223 1.61 21.98 -4.20
C PHE A 223 0.51 22.91 -4.74
N TYR A 224 -0.14 22.54 -5.85
CA TYR A 224 -1.24 23.34 -6.39
C TYR A 224 -2.50 23.30 -5.54
N SER A 225 -2.89 22.12 -5.03
CA SER A 225 -4.08 22.00 -4.20
C SER A 225 -4.10 20.68 -3.41
N THR A 226 -4.08 20.80 -2.08
CA THR A 226 -4.23 19.68 -1.16
C THR A 226 -5.57 18.96 -1.36
N LYS A 227 -6.66 19.71 -1.59
CA LYS A 227 -7.99 19.16 -1.85
C LYS A 227 -8.04 18.38 -3.16
N ALA A 228 -7.47 18.93 -4.24
CA ALA A 228 -7.41 18.23 -5.53
C ALA A 228 -6.57 16.95 -5.42
N TYR A 229 -5.44 17.02 -4.72
CA TYR A 229 -4.61 15.85 -4.44
C TYR A 229 -5.38 14.76 -3.69
N GLU A 230 -6.09 15.12 -2.60
CA GLU A 230 -6.89 14.18 -1.82
C GLU A 230 -8.02 13.55 -2.63
N TYR A 231 -8.71 14.35 -3.44
CA TYR A 231 -9.73 13.86 -4.36
C TYR A 231 -9.14 12.82 -5.32
N VAL A 232 -8.09 13.16 -6.07
CA VAL A 232 -7.44 12.25 -7.02
C VAL A 232 -6.94 10.98 -6.31
N ARG A 233 -6.30 11.14 -5.15
CA ARG A 233 -5.80 10.02 -4.36
C ARG A 233 -6.93 9.06 -3.95
N ASN A 234 -8.07 9.59 -3.52
CA ASN A 234 -9.23 8.79 -3.12
C ASN A 234 -9.89 8.12 -4.33
N THR A 235 -10.05 8.85 -5.44
CA THR A 235 -10.61 8.35 -6.70
C THR A 235 -9.82 7.15 -7.25
N PHE A 236 -8.49 7.18 -7.15
CA PHE A 236 -7.62 6.10 -7.65
C PHE A 236 -7.22 5.07 -6.59
N GLU A 237 -8.13 4.69 -5.68
CA GLU A 237 -7.92 3.67 -4.65
C GLU A 237 -6.64 3.87 -3.80
N LEU A 238 -6.30 5.10 -3.45
CA LEU A 238 -5.07 5.45 -2.70
C LEU A 238 -3.79 5.02 -3.41
N SER A 239 -3.77 5.08 -4.75
CA SER A 239 -2.62 4.68 -5.57
C SER A 239 -1.57 5.77 -5.72
N LEU A 240 -1.88 6.98 -5.26
CA LEU A 240 -0.88 8.01 -5.00
C LEU A 240 -0.26 7.83 -3.60
N PRO A 241 0.93 8.42 -3.37
CA PRO A 241 1.56 8.56 -2.05
C PRO A 241 0.58 8.95 -0.94
N CYS A 242 0.94 8.76 0.33
CA CYS A 242 0.22 9.46 1.40
C CYS A 242 0.88 10.80 1.70
N GLN A 243 0.20 11.69 2.41
CA GLN A 243 0.75 12.98 2.83
C GLN A 243 2.05 12.80 3.64
N SER A 244 2.17 11.75 4.47
CA SER A 244 3.43 11.44 5.17
C SER A 244 4.57 11.05 4.22
N GLU A 245 4.27 10.37 3.11
CA GLU A 245 5.25 10.08 2.07
C GLU A 245 5.70 11.36 1.38
N ILE A 246 4.77 12.26 1.06
CA ILE A 246 5.08 13.58 0.49
C ILE A 246 5.97 14.38 1.44
N ARG A 247 5.60 14.50 2.72
CA ARG A 247 6.42 15.18 3.74
C ARG A 247 7.81 14.58 3.84
N ARG A 248 7.91 13.24 3.84
CA ARG A 248 9.21 12.55 3.85
C ARG A 248 10.03 12.79 2.59
N ARG A 249 9.41 13.11 1.45
CA ARG A 249 10.12 13.48 0.23
C ARG A 249 10.62 14.92 0.30
N TYR A 250 9.80 15.85 0.79
CA TYR A 250 10.22 17.23 1.02
C TYR A 250 11.36 17.33 2.04
N ALA A 251 11.29 16.58 3.15
CA ALA A 251 12.31 16.57 4.20
C ALA A 251 13.70 16.07 3.74
N LYS A 252 13.83 15.55 2.52
CA LYS A 252 15.13 15.16 1.94
C LYS A 252 15.78 16.26 1.12
N ILE A 253 15.05 17.32 0.82
CA ILE A 253 15.57 18.43 0.04
C ILE A 253 16.23 19.38 1.03
N PRO A 254 17.54 19.63 0.92
CA PRO A 254 18.22 20.60 1.78
C PRO A 254 17.65 21.99 1.46
N ALA A 255 17.17 22.65 2.50
CA ALA A 255 16.54 23.95 2.42
C ALA A 255 16.72 24.67 3.76
N ASP A 256 17.94 24.65 4.28
CA ASP A 256 18.35 25.49 5.41
C ASP A 256 18.72 26.90 4.90
N PRO A 257 18.71 27.92 5.78
CA PRO A 257 19.11 29.27 5.42
C PRO A 257 20.52 29.31 4.80
N GLY A 258 20.72 30.17 3.82
CA GLY A 258 21.89 30.19 2.96
C GLY A 258 21.58 29.87 1.50
N PHE A 259 22.65 29.63 0.75
CA PHE A 259 22.59 29.22 -0.64
C PHE A 259 22.08 27.79 -0.78
N THR A 260 21.05 27.61 -1.60
CA THR A 260 20.40 26.32 -1.79
C THR A 260 21.00 25.57 -2.99
N GLU A 261 21.72 24.48 -2.71
CA GLU A 261 22.33 23.63 -3.75
C GLU A 261 21.34 23.21 -4.86
N PRO A 262 20.08 22.82 -4.58
CA PRO A 262 19.12 22.49 -5.62
C PRO A 262 18.83 23.64 -6.60
N ALA A 263 18.90 24.89 -6.15
CA ALA A 263 18.70 26.05 -7.03
C ALA A 263 19.88 26.20 -8.01
N PHE A 264 21.12 26.02 -7.56
CA PHE A 264 22.30 26.07 -8.43
C PHE A 264 22.34 24.94 -9.45
N VAL A 265 21.91 23.74 -9.06
CA VAL A 265 21.76 22.60 -9.99
C VAL A 265 20.75 22.95 -11.09
N GLU A 266 19.64 23.61 -10.75
CA GLU A 266 18.65 24.04 -11.74
C GLU A 266 19.16 25.19 -12.63
N LEU A 267 19.83 26.18 -12.05
CA LEU A 267 20.46 27.27 -12.80
C LEU A 267 21.48 26.75 -13.82
N ARG A 268 22.32 25.77 -13.43
CA ARG A 268 23.28 25.12 -14.33
C ARG A 268 22.57 24.48 -15.53
N LYS A 269 21.48 23.73 -15.30
CA LYS A 269 20.70 23.14 -16.40
C LYS A 269 20.14 24.20 -17.34
N LYS A 270 19.65 25.32 -16.81
CA LYS A 270 19.15 26.45 -17.64
C LYS A 270 20.24 27.03 -18.54
N VAL A 271 21.46 27.15 -18.01
CA VAL A 271 22.62 27.61 -18.79
C VAL A 271 22.98 26.59 -19.86
N GLU A 272 23.11 25.30 -19.52
CA GLU A 272 23.41 24.24 -20.47
C GLU A 272 22.35 24.13 -21.60
N GLU A 273 21.07 24.29 -21.26
CA GLU A 273 19.97 24.32 -22.24
C GLU A 273 20.09 25.51 -23.20
N ALA A 274 20.46 26.69 -22.69
CA ALA A 274 20.65 27.88 -23.51
C ALA A 274 21.90 27.77 -24.39
N GLU A 275 23.00 27.23 -23.87
CA GLU A 275 24.24 26.99 -24.62
C GLU A 275 24.01 26.02 -25.78
N LYS A 276 23.25 24.94 -25.56
CA LYS A 276 22.83 24.02 -26.64
C LYS A 276 22.01 24.73 -27.73
N ALA A 277 21.27 25.77 -27.36
CA ALA A 277 20.53 26.62 -28.29
C ALA A 277 21.37 27.80 -28.83
N ASN A 278 22.68 27.82 -28.56
CA ASN A 278 23.63 28.88 -28.91
C ASN A 278 23.21 30.28 -28.39
N LYS A 279 22.63 30.31 -27.19
CA LYS A 279 22.19 31.53 -26.49
C LYS A 279 22.98 31.70 -25.20
N LYS A 280 23.39 32.94 -24.93
CA LYS A 280 23.96 33.31 -23.62
C LYS A 280 22.84 33.57 -22.63
N VAL A 281 22.94 33.08 -21.40
CA VAL A 281 22.02 33.45 -20.31
C VAL A 281 22.48 34.77 -19.68
N VAL A 282 21.56 35.72 -19.57
CA VAL A 282 21.78 36.98 -18.85
C VAL A 282 20.76 37.06 -17.72
N CYS A 283 21.22 37.28 -16.49
CA CYS A 283 20.38 37.37 -15.31
C CYS A 283 20.67 38.62 -14.50
N ALA A 284 19.67 39.10 -13.79
CA ALA A 284 19.79 40.05 -12.70
C ALA A 284 19.64 39.31 -11.37
N LEU A 285 20.48 39.66 -10.39
CA LEU A 285 20.33 39.20 -9.02
C LEU A 285 19.44 40.21 -8.28
N MET A 286 18.29 39.75 -7.79
CA MET A 286 17.35 40.55 -7.01
C MET A 286 17.40 40.15 -5.55
N LEU A 287 17.35 41.16 -4.67
CA LEU A 287 17.32 41.00 -3.22
C LEU A 287 16.06 41.70 -2.72
N ASP A 288 15.32 41.03 -1.84
CA ASP A 288 14.16 41.62 -1.17
C ASP A 288 14.01 41.09 0.25
N GLU A 289 13.47 41.92 1.14
CA GLU A 289 13.24 41.60 2.54
C GLU A 289 11.75 41.41 2.80
N MET A 290 11.40 40.27 3.39
CA MET A 290 10.02 39.94 3.72
C MET A 290 9.84 39.89 5.23
N ALA A 291 8.99 40.76 5.78
CA ALA A 291 8.67 40.74 7.20
C ALA A 291 8.04 39.40 7.63
N ILE A 292 8.56 38.81 8.70
CA ILE A 292 8.09 37.56 9.30
C ILE A 292 7.66 37.79 10.75
N ARG A 293 6.85 36.86 11.28
CA ARG A 293 6.46 36.89 12.69
C ARG A 293 7.64 36.46 13.55
N LYS A 294 8.03 37.30 14.51
CA LYS A 294 9.01 36.95 15.55
C LYS A 294 8.46 35.80 16.39
N HIS A 295 8.96 34.59 16.19
CA HIS A 295 8.52 33.40 16.92
C HIS A 295 9.57 32.29 16.86
N GLY A 296 10.03 31.85 18.03
CA GLY A 296 10.84 30.64 18.17
C GLY A 296 9.99 29.37 18.22
N SER A 297 10.27 28.37 17.38
CA SER A 297 9.61 27.06 17.42
C SER A 297 10.61 25.92 17.25
N PHE A 298 10.46 24.87 18.06
CA PHE A 298 11.28 23.67 17.95
C PHE A 298 10.78 22.76 16.81
N ASP A 299 11.65 22.44 15.86
CA ASP A 299 11.31 21.62 14.69
C ASP A 299 11.54 20.10 14.89
N GLY A 300 12.07 19.72 16.05
CA GLY A 300 12.45 18.35 16.39
C GLY A 300 13.96 18.13 16.48
N GLU A 301 14.76 19.03 15.88
CA GLU A 301 16.21 19.00 15.88
C GLU A 301 16.79 20.25 16.55
N ARG A 302 16.34 21.45 16.14
CA ARG A 302 16.81 22.73 16.67
C ARG A 302 15.67 23.74 16.84
N ILE A 303 15.94 24.82 17.57
CA ILE A 303 14.98 25.92 17.70
C ILE A 303 15.14 26.84 16.48
N ARG A 304 14.06 26.99 15.71
CA ARG A 304 14.01 27.90 14.54
C ARG A 304 13.33 29.20 14.93
N GLY A 305 13.64 30.29 14.21
CA GLY A 305 12.98 31.60 14.39
C GLY A 305 13.90 32.73 14.87
N TYR A 306 15.18 32.41 15.09
CA TYR A 306 16.24 33.37 15.35
C TYR A 306 16.93 33.82 14.07
N VAL A 307 17.77 34.85 14.18
CA VAL A 307 18.66 35.26 13.08
C VAL A 307 19.51 34.08 12.64
N ASP A 308 19.52 33.78 11.35
CA ASP A 308 20.25 32.67 10.76
C ASP A 308 20.81 33.09 9.39
N LEU A 309 22.14 33.21 9.34
CA LEU A 309 22.89 33.61 8.16
C LEU A 309 23.50 32.41 7.41
N GLY A 310 23.09 31.17 7.72
CA GLY A 310 23.57 29.96 7.05
C GLY A 310 24.98 29.52 7.46
N ASN A 311 25.43 29.89 8.66
CA ASN A 311 26.75 29.52 9.20
C ASN A 311 26.72 28.25 10.08
N ASP A 312 25.59 27.53 10.12
CA ASP A 312 25.37 26.35 10.98
C ASP A 312 25.65 26.59 12.48
N VAL A 313 25.57 27.84 12.93
CA VAL A 313 25.70 28.20 14.35
C VAL A 313 24.31 28.24 14.96
N ASP A 314 23.97 27.20 15.72
CA ASP A 314 22.79 27.20 16.59
C ASP A 314 23.11 27.98 17.86
N ASP A 315 22.96 29.31 17.79
CA ASP A 315 23.11 30.19 18.93
C ASP A 315 21.74 30.74 19.36
N ASP A 316 21.16 30.10 20.38
CA ASP A 316 19.88 30.51 20.99
C ASP A 316 19.96 31.89 21.68
N SER A 317 21.14 32.52 21.77
CA SER A 317 21.31 33.88 22.28
C SER A 317 21.07 34.96 21.22
N LEU A 318 20.95 34.59 19.94
CA LEU A 318 20.63 35.51 18.85
C LEU A 318 19.21 36.08 19.00
N PRO A 319 18.95 37.30 18.48
CA PRO A 319 17.62 37.87 18.51
C PRO A 319 16.67 37.11 17.57
N HIS A 320 15.35 37.21 17.85
CA HIS A 320 14.34 36.71 16.93
C HIS A 320 14.39 37.46 15.61
N ALA A 321 14.43 36.71 14.51
CA ALA A 321 14.41 37.27 13.17
C ALA A 321 13.10 38.02 12.93
N LYS A 322 13.23 39.23 12.36
CA LYS A 322 12.12 40.09 11.98
C LYS A 322 11.79 39.97 10.51
N ASP A 323 12.81 39.74 9.68
CA ASP A 323 12.71 39.75 8.23
C ASP A 323 13.42 38.53 7.66
N ALA A 324 12.94 38.06 6.51
CA ALA A 324 13.61 37.05 5.67
C ALA A 324 14.17 37.75 4.42
N LEU A 325 15.49 37.80 4.31
CA LEU A 325 16.19 38.34 3.13
C LEU A 325 16.29 37.23 2.08
N VAL A 326 15.73 37.45 0.89
CA VAL A 326 15.68 36.45 -0.19
C VAL A 326 16.51 36.93 -1.38
N PHE A 327 17.35 36.05 -1.90
CA PHE A 327 18.11 36.24 -3.14
C PHE A 327 17.41 35.48 -4.27
N MET A 328 17.11 36.17 -5.35
CA MET A 328 16.45 35.60 -6.51
C MET A 328 17.16 35.97 -7.80
N VAL A 329 17.58 34.96 -8.56
CA VAL A 329 18.13 35.14 -9.90
C VAL A 329 16.97 35.22 -10.88
N VAL A 330 16.89 36.32 -11.64
CA VAL A 330 15.85 36.54 -12.64
C VAL A 330 16.48 36.70 -14.00
N CYS A 331 16.08 35.85 -14.93
CA CYS A 331 16.60 35.90 -16.29
C CYS A 331 16.01 37.11 -17.03
N VAL A 332 16.87 37.85 -17.70
CA VAL A 332 16.50 39.06 -18.46
C VAL A 332 16.07 38.69 -19.88
N ASN A 333 16.73 37.69 -20.48
CA ASN A 333 16.49 37.28 -21.86
C ASN A 333 15.68 35.99 -21.99
N SER A 334 15.03 35.53 -20.90
CA SER A 334 14.08 34.42 -20.87
C SER A 334 13.13 34.55 -19.68
N SER A 335 11.96 33.91 -19.72
CA SER A 335 10.92 34.08 -18.71
C SER A 335 11.03 33.06 -17.57
N TRP A 336 12.08 33.16 -16.75
CA TRP A 336 12.21 32.35 -15.55
C TRP A 336 12.91 33.10 -14.41
N LYS A 337 12.61 32.67 -13.18
CA LYS A 337 13.20 33.18 -11.93
C LYS A 337 13.41 32.04 -10.94
N VAL A 338 14.50 32.08 -10.18
CA VAL A 338 14.87 31.04 -9.23
C VAL A 338 15.33 31.69 -7.92
N PRO A 339 14.64 31.47 -6.78
CA PRO A 339 15.18 31.82 -5.48
C PRO A 339 16.40 30.94 -5.21
N CYS A 340 17.56 31.54 -4.98
CA CYS A 340 18.83 30.82 -4.80
C CYS A 340 19.30 30.80 -3.35
N ALA A 341 18.95 31.81 -2.56
CA ALA A 341 19.28 31.85 -1.14
C ALA A 341 18.21 32.58 -0.34
N TYR A 342 18.19 32.30 0.96
CA TYR A 342 17.45 33.11 1.92
C TYR A 342 18.14 33.13 3.28
N TYR A 343 17.95 34.19 4.03
CA TYR A 343 18.54 34.39 5.36
C TYR A 343 17.50 34.98 6.31
N PHE A 344 17.58 34.64 7.59
CA PHE A 344 16.73 35.22 8.63
C PHE A 344 17.51 36.32 9.36
N ILE A 345 16.95 37.53 9.44
CA ILE A 345 17.66 38.72 9.92
C ILE A 345 16.79 39.55 10.86
N ASP A 346 17.41 40.36 11.72
CA ASP A 346 16.75 41.42 12.52
C ASP A 346 17.33 42.77 12.10
N GLY A 347 17.24 43.03 10.79
CA GLY A 347 17.95 44.12 10.11
C GLY A 347 19.37 43.74 9.69
N LEU A 348 19.85 44.39 8.63
CA LEU A 348 21.24 44.33 8.17
C LEU A 348 21.69 45.71 7.70
N GLY A 349 22.92 46.08 8.05
CA GLY A 349 23.60 47.26 7.54
C GLY A 349 23.99 47.11 6.06
N GLY A 350 24.26 48.22 5.39
CA GLY A 350 24.66 48.20 3.97
C GLY A 350 25.96 47.42 3.71
N SER A 351 26.92 47.47 4.64
CA SER A 351 28.17 46.71 4.56
C SER A 351 27.95 45.19 4.68
N GLU A 352 27.08 44.76 5.60
CA GLU A 352 26.76 43.35 5.81
C GLU A 352 26.03 42.76 4.61
N ARG A 353 25.07 43.51 4.05
CA ARG A 353 24.39 43.14 2.79
C ARG A 353 25.38 43.01 1.63
N ALA A 354 26.34 43.93 1.50
CA ALA A 354 27.37 43.86 0.47
C ALA A 354 28.28 42.63 0.63
N ASN A 355 28.55 42.20 1.86
CA ASN A 355 29.33 40.98 2.11
C ASN A 355 28.56 39.72 1.69
N LEU A 356 27.25 39.63 1.94
CA LEU A 356 26.43 38.51 1.45
C LEU A 356 26.42 38.41 -0.09
N ILE A 357 26.40 39.55 -0.78
CA ILE A 357 26.48 39.58 -2.26
C ILE A 357 27.84 39.07 -2.75
N LYS A 358 28.94 39.31 -2.03
CA LYS A 358 30.27 38.79 -2.42
C LYS A 358 30.40 37.27 -2.27
N ILE A 359 29.50 36.64 -1.51
CA ILE A 359 29.45 35.19 -1.31
C ILE A 359 28.64 34.53 -2.45
N CYS A 360 27.69 35.24 -3.08
CA CYS A 360 27.06 34.83 -4.35
C CYS A 360 28.11 34.72 -5.46
#